data_AF-A0A0P9D2T3-F1
#
_entry.id   AF-A0A0P9D2T3-F1
#
_cell.length_a   1.000
_cell.length_b   1.000
_cell.length_c   1.000
_cell.angle_alpha   90.00
_cell.angle_beta   90.00
_cell.angle_gamma   90.00
#
_symmetry.space_group_name_H-M   'P 1'
#
loop_
_entity.id
_entity.type
_entity.pdbx_description
1 polymer ?
#
loop_
_entity_poly.entity_id
_entity_poly.type
_entity_poly.pdbx_seq_one_letter_code
_entity_poly.pdbx_strand_id
1 'polypeptide(L)'
;MSWLRTTGLRLALALGLAFALWVFVSYTQNPDRDTSYDSVPVDIVGRAPELVLVDQDGLPRASLPTVNVMVEGDTETLTKLQLSSIRALVDLSALGPGEHQVPVDVATTRSDLKRLTFSPSPSFLPVRLEQEITRTVPLTVELEGTVPFSFEAGTARLA
;
A
#
# COMPACT_ATOMS: atom_id res chain seq x y z
N MET A 1 -58.83 29.34 29.79
CA MET A 1 -57.36 29.32 29.60
C MET A 1 -56.72 27.92 29.78
N SER A 2 -57.48 26.81 29.81
CA SER A 2 -56.94 25.45 29.88
C SER A 2 -56.54 24.87 28.51
N TRP A 3 -57.14 25.36 27.43
CA TRP A 3 -56.91 24.88 26.05
C TRP A 3 -55.50 25.18 25.52
N LEU A 4 -54.93 26.33 25.88
CA LEU A 4 -53.54 26.69 25.56
C LEU A 4 -52.52 25.82 26.32
N ARG A 5 -52.83 25.42 27.57
CA ARG A 5 -51.93 24.61 28.41
C ARG A 5 -51.86 23.15 27.94
N THR A 6 -52.99 22.56 27.57
CA THR A 6 -53.04 21.19 27.04
C THR A 6 -52.44 21.09 25.63
N THR A 7 -52.65 22.11 24.79
CA THR A 7 -52.07 22.14 23.44
C THR A 7 -50.55 22.35 23.48
N GLY A 8 -50.04 23.23 24.35
CA GLY A 8 -48.61 23.42 24.55
C GLY A 8 -47.91 22.17 25.08
N LEU A 9 -48.52 21.46 26.04
CA LEU A 9 -47.98 20.20 26.56
C LEU A 9 -47.90 19.10 25.48
N ARG A 10 -48.93 18.99 24.63
CA ARG A 10 -48.94 18.05 23.50
C ARG A 10 -47.86 18.37 22.48
N LEU A 11 -47.63 19.65 22.18
CA LEU A 11 -46.59 20.08 21.26
C LEU A 11 -45.19 19.76 21.81
N ALA A 12 -44.94 20.07 23.08
CA ALA A 12 -43.66 19.77 23.74
C ALA A 12 -43.40 18.25 23.80
N LEU A 13 -44.43 17.45 24.10
CA LEU A 13 -44.35 16.00 24.08
C LEU A 13 -44.04 15.47 22.67
N ALA A 14 -44.67 16.03 21.63
CA ALA A 14 -44.42 15.65 20.24
C ALA A 14 -43.00 16.00 19.78
N LEU A 15 -42.50 17.19 20.14
CA LEU A 15 -41.11 17.59 19.87
C LEU A 15 -40.10 16.70 20.60
N GLY A 16 -40.36 16.37 21.87
CA GLY A 16 -39.52 15.46 22.65
C GLY A 16 -39.49 14.04 22.05
N LEU A 17 -40.64 13.52 21.65
CA LEU A 17 -40.73 12.22 20.97
C LEU A 17 -40.07 12.24 19.59
N ALA A 18 -40.24 13.31 18.81
CA ALA A 18 -39.58 13.47 17.52
C ALA A 18 -38.06 13.55 17.68
N PHE A 19 -37.57 14.28 18.68
CA PHE A 19 -36.15 14.36 19.00
C PHE A 19 -35.60 13.02 19.48
N ALA A 20 -36.32 12.30 20.35
CA ALA A 20 -35.93 10.96 20.79
C ALA A 20 -35.87 9.96 19.63
N LEU A 21 -36.84 10.02 18.69
CA LEU A 21 -36.83 9.20 17.48
C LEU A 21 -35.67 9.57 16.56
N TRP A 22 -35.39 10.87 16.39
CA TRP A 22 -34.26 11.36 15.60
C TRP A 22 -32.92 10.87 16.18
N VAL A 23 -32.71 10.99 17.50
CA VAL A 23 -31.52 10.46 18.18
C VAL A 23 -31.42 8.95 18.01
N PHE A 24 -32.53 8.22 18.20
CA PHE A 24 -32.55 6.76 18.04
C PHE A 24 -32.12 6.35 16.64
N VAL A 25 -32.72 6.93 15.60
CA VAL A 25 -32.38 6.66 14.19
C VAL A 25 -30.94 7.06 13.88
N SER A 26 -30.50 8.23 14.34
CA SER A 26 -29.15 8.72 14.10
C SER A 26 -28.08 7.84 14.76
N TYR A 27 -28.39 7.23 15.90
CA TYR A 27 -27.45 6.36 16.62
C TYR A 27 -27.50 4.90 16.16
N THR A 28 -28.61 4.43 15.59
CA THR A 28 -28.76 3.04 15.11
C THR A 28 -28.33 2.81 13.67
N GLN A 29 -28.11 3.86 12.86
CA GLN A 29 -27.92 3.67 11.42
C GLN A 29 -26.50 3.29 10.94
N ASN A 30 -25.42 3.61 11.65
CA ASN A 30 -24.08 3.01 11.46
C ASN A 30 -23.02 3.85 12.20
N PRO A 31 -22.30 3.29 13.18
CA PRO A 31 -20.97 3.81 13.46
C PRO A 31 -20.05 3.30 12.35
N ASP A 32 -19.62 4.20 11.45
CA ASP A 32 -18.45 3.93 10.61
C ASP A 32 -17.29 3.58 11.55
N ARG A 33 -16.64 2.46 11.26
CA ARG A 33 -15.58 1.92 12.11
C ARG A 33 -14.27 1.95 11.34
N ASP A 34 -13.22 2.37 12.01
CA ASP A 34 -11.88 2.34 11.45
C ASP A 34 -11.21 1.02 11.81
N THR A 35 -10.67 0.32 10.82
CA THR A 35 -9.82 -0.86 11.02
C THR A 35 -8.50 -0.64 10.30
N SER A 36 -7.40 -0.71 11.05
CA SER A 36 -6.06 -0.66 10.47
C SER A 36 -5.60 -2.06 10.07
N TYR A 37 -5.05 -2.16 8.87
CA TYR A 37 -4.42 -3.35 8.34
C TYR A 37 -2.93 -3.04 8.13
N ASP A 38 -2.10 -3.67 8.96
CA ASP A 38 -0.65 -3.47 8.90
C ASP A 38 0.00 -4.42 7.90
N SER A 39 1.14 -4.00 7.36
CA SER A 39 1.99 -4.82 6.47
C SER A 39 1.32 -5.29 5.17
N VAL A 40 0.56 -4.41 4.51
CA VAL A 40 0.00 -4.69 3.19
C VAL A 40 1.14 -4.66 2.14
N PRO A 41 1.34 -5.73 1.35
CA PRO A 41 2.34 -5.73 0.28
C PRO A 41 1.91 -4.78 -0.84
N VAL A 42 2.89 -4.07 -1.40
CA VAL A 42 2.69 -3.14 -2.52
C VAL A 42 3.13 -3.79 -3.81
N ASP A 43 2.18 -3.94 -4.74
CA ASP A 43 2.40 -4.46 -6.08
C ASP A 43 2.74 -3.33 -7.05
N ILE A 44 3.67 -3.63 -7.97
CA ILE A 44 4.13 -2.69 -8.99
C ILE A 44 3.41 -2.97 -10.30
N VAL A 45 2.80 -1.95 -10.89
CA VAL A 45 2.14 -2.01 -12.19
C VAL A 45 2.88 -1.12 -13.19
N GLY A 46 2.99 -1.59 -14.43
CA GLY A 46 3.48 -0.76 -15.53
C GLY A 46 5.00 -0.54 -15.59
N ARG A 47 5.81 -1.30 -14.83
CA ARG A 47 7.27 -1.18 -14.88
C ARG A 47 7.82 -1.49 -16.28
N ALA A 48 8.58 -0.56 -16.85
CA ALA A 48 9.30 -0.79 -18.10
C ALA A 48 10.39 -1.87 -17.92
N PRO A 49 10.58 -2.77 -18.89
CA PRO A 49 11.53 -3.90 -18.77
C PRO A 49 13.00 -3.46 -18.68
N GLU A 50 13.32 -2.25 -19.12
CA GLU A 50 14.67 -1.66 -19.07
C GLU A 50 14.96 -0.91 -17.76
N LEU A 51 13.97 -0.75 -16.88
CA LEU A 51 14.12 -0.04 -15.61
C LEU A 51 14.16 -1.05 -14.46
N VAL A 52 15.07 -0.82 -13.51
CA VAL A 52 15.23 -1.58 -12.28
C VAL A 52 15.02 -0.67 -11.09
N LEU A 53 14.24 -1.15 -10.11
CA LEU A 53 14.19 -0.49 -8.81
C LEU A 53 15.53 -0.71 -8.12
N VAL A 54 16.11 0.37 -7.62
CA VAL A 54 17.32 0.31 -6.82
C VAL A 54 17.04 0.85 -5.42
N ASP A 55 17.80 0.38 -4.44
CA ASP A 55 17.78 0.96 -3.10
C ASP A 55 18.73 2.16 -2.97
N GLN A 56 18.97 2.60 -1.73
CA GLN A 56 19.88 3.73 -1.44
C GLN A 56 21.34 3.41 -1.76
N ASP A 57 21.73 2.12 -1.70
CA ASP A 57 23.06 1.61 -1.99
C ASP A 57 23.24 1.28 -3.50
N GLY A 58 22.20 1.48 -4.32
CA GLY A 58 22.23 1.22 -5.76
C GLY A 58 22.05 -0.26 -6.12
N LEU A 59 21.59 -1.09 -5.17
CA LEU A 59 21.39 -2.52 -5.41
C LEU A 59 20.00 -2.79 -5.99
N PRO A 60 19.86 -3.76 -6.92
CA PRO A 60 18.56 -4.16 -7.46
C PRO A 60 17.61 -4.62 -6.36
N ARG A 61 16.42 -4.01 -6.32
CA ARG A 61 15.36 -4.36 -5.37
C ARG A 61 14.20 -5.01 -6.10
N ALA A 62 13.81 -6.20 -5.65
CA ALA A 62 12.72 -6.96 -6.26
C ALA A 62 11.32 -6.44 -5.86
N SER A 63 11.18 -5.84 -4.66
CA SER A 63 9.89 -5.42 -4.11
C SER A 63 9.96 -4.12 -3.34
N LEU A 64 8.82 -3.45 -3.25
CA LEU A 64 8.60 -2.26 -2.42
C LEU A 64 8.37 -2.64 -0.95
N PRO A 65 8.66 -1.74 0.00
CA PRO A 65 8.29 -1.93 1.40
C PRO A 65 6.77 -2.06 1.56
N THR A 66 6.36 -2.71 2.65
CA THR A 66 4.96 -2.81 3.03
C THR A 66 4.42 -1.47 3.56
N VAL A 67 3.12 -1.25 3.40
CA VAL A 67 2.43 -0.04 3.88
C VAL A 67 1.30 -0.42 4.83
N ASN A 68 0.93 0.53 5.70
CA ASN A 68 -0.24 0.36 6.56
C ASN A 68 -1.44 1.01 5.88
N VAL A 69 -2.57 0.32 5.89
CA VAL A 69 -3.80 0.78 5.25
C VAL A 69 -4.89 0.86 6.31
N MET A 70 -5.40 2.08 6.53
CA MET A 70 -6.59 2.28 7.32
C MET A 70 -7.82 2.16 6.42
N VAL A 71 -8.76 1.32 6.84
CA VAL A 71 -10.01 1.10 6.12
C VAL A 71 -11.16 1.54 6.98
N GLU A 72 -11.97 2.44 6.45
CA GLU A 72 -13.20 2.94 7.06
C GLU A 72 -14.40 2.40 6.28
N GLY A 73 -15.41 1.91 7.01
CA GLY A 73 -16.67 1.49 6.42
C GLY A 73 -17.60 0.79 7.40
N ASP A 74 -18.65 0.16 6.85
CA ASP A 74 -19.67 -0.52 7.64
C ASP A 74 -19.07 -1.67 8.46
N THR A 75 -19.54 -1.84 9.69
CA THR A 75 -19.06 -2.92 10.59
C THR A 75 -19.22 -4.31 9.98
N GLU A 76 -20.31 -4.59 9.27
CA GLU A 76 -20.52 -5.89 8.59
C GLU A 76 -19.52 -6.13 7.47
N THR A 77 -19.17 -5.08 6.74
CA THR A 77 -18.24 -5.10 5.60
C THR A 77 -16.82 -5.33 6.09
N LEU A 78 -16.40 -4.61 7.14
CA LEU A 78 -15.08 -4.76 7.76
C LEU A 78 -14.89 -6.13 8.42
N THR A 79 -15.94 -6.67 9.06
CA THR A 79 -15.88 -8.02 9.66
C THR A 79 -15.64 -9.10 8.60
N LYS A 80 -16.11 -8.88 7.37
CA LYS A 80 -15.89 -9.78 6.22
C LYS A 80 -14.61 -9.48 5.44
N LEU A 81 -14.01 -8.30 5.65
CA LEU A 81 -12.81 -7.86 4.95
C LEU A 81 -11.57 -8.49 5.60
N GLN A 82 -10.84 -9.27 4.81
CA GLN A 82 -9.58 -9.88 5.23
C GLN A 82 -8.40 -9.13 4.63
N LEU A 83 -7.26 -9.15 5.32
CA LEU A 83 -6.00 -8.56 4.83
C LEU A 83 -5.64 -9.05 3.43
N SER A 84 -5.86 -10.34 3.14
CA SER A 84 -5.58 -10.97 1.84
C SER A 84 -6.39 -10.41 0.67
N SER A 85 -7.50 -9.72 0.94
CA SER A 85 -8.34 -9.11 -0.08
C SER A 85 -7.92 -7.69 -0.44
N ILE A 86 -7.08 -7.06 0.39
CA ILE A 86 -6.56 -5.71 0.19
C ILE A 86 -5.27 -5.82 -0.61
N ARG A 87 -5.18 -5.05 -1.71
CA ARG A 87 -3.95 -4.90 -2.49
C ARG A 87 -3.60 -3.43 -2.61
N ALA A 88 -2.38 -3.09 -2.26
CA ALA A 88 -1.80 -1.79 -2.57
C ALA A 88 -1.08 -1.89 -3.92
N LEU A 89 -1.28 -0.92 -4.79
CA LEU A 89 -0.71 -0.85 -6.12
C LEU A 89 -0.01 0.49 -6.30
N VAL A 90 1.08 0.47 -7.06
CA VAL A 90 1.82 1.65 -7.48
C VAL A 90 2.03 1.57 -8.99
N ASP A 91 1.63 2.62 -9.70
CA ASP A 91 1.84 2.73 -11.15
C ASP A 91 3.17 3.44 -11.45
N LEU A 92 4.05 2.75 -12.19
CA LEU A 92 5.35 3.26 -12.63
C LEU A 92 5.43 3.46 -14.15
N SER A 93 4.32 3.28 -14.89
CA SER A 93 4.31 3.26 -16.36
C SER A 93 4.75 4.57 -17.03
N ALA A 94 4.54 5.70 -16.37
CA ALA A 94 4.86 7.02 -16.90
C ALA A 94 6.20 7.58 -16.40
N LEU A 95 7.00 6.79 -15.67
CA LEU A 95 8.19 7.28 -14.99
C LEU A 95 9.48 6.88 -15.71
N GLY A 96 10.39 7.84 -15.83
CA GLY A 96 11.74 7.62 -16.35
C GLY A 96 12.75 7.28 -15.24
N PRO A 97 14.04 7.10 -15.60
CA PRO A 97 15.10 6.91 -14.61
C PRO A 97 15.24 8.14 -13.70
N GLY A 98 15.50 7.89 -12.41
CA GLY A 98 15.61 8.92 -11.38
C GLY A 98 14.84 8.57 -10.10
N GLU A 99 14.82 9.53 -9.17
CA GLU A 99 14.02 9.46 -7.94
C GLU A 99 12.65 10.08 -8.16
N HIS A 100 11.60 9.35 -7.77
CA HIS A 100 10.22 9.77 -7.91
C HIS A 100 9.45 9.50 -6.62
N GLN A 101 8.45 10.33 -6.35
CA GLN A 101 7.45 10.06 -5.31
C GLN A 101 6.16 9.63 -5.99
N VAL A 102 5.75 8.40 -5.72
CA VAL A 102 4.60 7.78 -6.38
C VAL A 102 3.46 7.59 -5.38
N PRO A 103 2.22 7.94 -5.76
CA PRO A 103 1.07 7.70 -4.90
C PRO A 103 0.81 6.20 -4.77
N VAL A 104 0.36 5.78 -3.58
CA VAL A 104 -0.06 4.40 -3.32
C VAL A 104 -1.57 4.31 -3.49
N ASP A 105 -2.02 3.54 -4.49
CA ASP A 105 -3.43 3.27 -4.72
C ASP A 105 -3.82 1.98 -4.01
N VAL A 106 -4.90 1.99 -3.25
CA VAL A 106 -5.38 0.79 -2.57
C VAL A 106 -6.68 0.33 -3.21
N ALA A 107 -6.70 -0.95 -3.60
CA ALA A 107 -7.87 -1.60 -4.15
C ALA A 107 -8.20 -2.88 -3.37
N THR A 108 -9.49 -3.23 -3.33
CA THR A 108 -9.94 -4.53 -2.84
C THR A 108 -10.22 -5.46 -4.00
N THR A 109 -9.89 -6.74 -3.85
CA THR A 109 -10.27 -7.80 -4.80
C THR A 109 -11.77 -8.09 -4.75
N ARG A 110 -12.44 -7.68 -3.66
CA ARG A 110 -13.85 -7.93 -3.42
C ARG A 110 -14.70 -6.74 -3.89
N SER A 111 -15.30 -6.90 -5.06
CA SER A 111 -16.22 -5.90 -5.65
C SER A 111 -17.62 -5.86 -5.03
N ASP A 112 -17.95 -6.83 -4.17
CA ASP A 112 -19.24 -6.91 -3.50
C ASP A 112 -19.35 -6.03 -2.25
N LEU A 113 -18.19 -5.57 -1.73
CA LEU A 113 -18.10 -4.64 -0.62
C LEU A 113 -18.16 -3.20 -1.18
N LYS A 114 -19.20 -2.46 -0.82
CA LYS A 114 -19.39 -1.05 -1.22
C LYS A 114 -19.14 -0.15 -0.01
N ARG A 115 -18.81 1.13 -0.26
CA ARG A 115 -18.54 2.15 0.77
C ARG A 115 -17.35 1.78 1.67
N LEU A 116 -16.21 1.51 1.05
CA LEU A 116 -14.94 1.40 1.75
C LEU A 116 -14.09 2.60 1.36
N THR A 117 -13.62 3.32 2.36
CA THR A 117 -12.61 4.37 2.19
C THR A 117 -11.28 3.80 2.63
N PHE A 118 -10.29 3.83 1.73
CA PHE A 118 -8.94 3.35 2.00
C PHE A 118 -8.02 4.56 2.18
N SER A 119 -7.34 4.62 3.31
CA SER A 119 -6.34 5.64 3.64
C SER A 119 -4.99 4.96 3.85
N PRO A 120 -4.12 4.93 2.82
CA PRO A 120 -2.76 4.40 2.97
C PRO A 120 -1.87 5.37 3.75
N SER A 121 -1.05 4.81 4.63
CA SER A 121 -0.02 5.51 5.38
C SER A 121 1.30 4.74 5.27
N PRO A 122 2.32 5.30 4.58
CA PRO A 122 2.34 6.58 3.88
C PRO A 122 1.56 6.58 2.55
N SER A 123 1.05 7.75 2.14
CA SER A 123 0.34 7.93 0.86
C SER A 123 1.26 8.03 -0.36
N PHE A 124 2.53 8.41 -0.14
CA PHE A 124 3.56 8.50 -1.17
C PHE A 124 4.74 7.63 -0.78
N LEU A 125 5.26 6.91 -1.77
CA LEU A 125 6.43 6.08 -1.61
C LEU A 125 7.58 6.63 -2.46
N PRO A 126 8.77 6.87 -1.87
CA PRO A 126 9.94 7.22 -2.66
C PRO A 126 10.43 5.98 -3.41
N VAL A 127 10.56 6.09 -4.73
CA VAL A 127 11.08 5.04 -5.60
C VAL A 127 12.22 5.58 -6.43
N ARG A 128 13.29 4.78 -6.59
CA ARG A 128 14.42 5.11 -7.44
C ARG A 128 14.50 4.09 -8.57
N LEU A 129 14.42 4.60 -9.79
CA LEU A 129 14.45 3.82 -11.02
C LEU A 129 15.77 4.06 -11.74
N GLU A 130 16.47 2.99 -12.11
CA GLU A 130 17.70 3.08 -12.90
C GLU A 130 17.59 2.19 -14.14
N GLN A 131 18.34 2.55 -15.19
CA GLN A 131 18.39 1.74 -16.39
C GLN A 131 19.25 0.50 -16.17
N GLU A 132 18.71 -0.66 -16.53
CA GLU A 132 19.46 -1.91 -16.53
C GLU A 132 20.39 -1.96 -17.74
N ILE A 133 21.70 -1.91 -17.50
CA ILE A 133 22.72 -2.02 -18.55
C ILE A 133 23.52 -3.29 -18.30
N THR A 134 23.47 -4.23 -19.25
CA THR A 134 24.32 -5.42 -19.23
C THR A 134 25.64 -5.12 -19.94
N ARG A 135 26.77 -5.26 -19.23
CA ARG A 135 28.11 -5.16 -19.83
C ARG A 135 28.89 -6.45 -19.60
N THR A 136 29.36 -7.07 -20.69
CA THR A 136 30.30 -8.19 -20.62
C THR A 136 31.71 -7.66 -20.32
N VAL A 137 32.27 -8.07 -19.18
CA VAL A 137 33.66 -7.72 -18.79
C VAL A 137 34.55 -8.92 -19.09
N PRO A 138 35.53 -8.82 -20.00
CA PRO A 138 36.50 -9.89 -20.20
C PRO A 138 37.44 -9.97 -19.00
N LEU A 139 37.53 -11.16 -18.40
CA LEU A 139 38.47 -11.44 -17.31
C LEU A 139 39.77 -11.95 -17.93
N THR A 140 40.86 -11.20 -17.76
CA THR A 140 42.21 -11.66 -18.10
C THR A 140 42.86 -12.18 -16.83
N VAL A 141 43.27 -13.44 -16.84
CA VAL A 141 44.04 -14.01 -15.72
C VAL A 141 45.52 -13.78 -15.99
N GLU A 142 46.14 -12.95 -15.15
CA GLU A 142 47.58 -12.72 -15.16
C GLU A 142 48.18 -13.41 -13.93
N LEU A 143 49.14 -14.30 -14.17
CA LEU A 143 49.81 -15.07 -13.13
C LEU A 143 51.13 -14.36 -12.81
N GLU A 144 51.24 -13.76 -11.63
CA GLU A 144 52.48 -13.17 -11.16
C GLU A 144 53.26 -14.18 -10.29
N GLY A 145 54.57 -14.31 -10.58
CA GLY A 145 55.50 -15.14 -9.80
C GLY A 145 56.28 -16.15 -10.64
N THR A 146 57.35 -16.69 -10.07
CA THR A 146 58.12 -17.79 -10.67
C THR A 146 57.86 -19.05 -9.86
N VAL A 147 57.47 -20.13 -10.52
CA VAL A 147 57.28 -21.42 -9.86
C VAL A 147 58.63 -22.00 -9.40
N PRO A 148 58.73 -22.59 -8.19
CA PRO A 148 59.93 -23.29 -7.76
C PRO A 148 60.29 -24.46 -8.70
N PHE A 149 61.56 -24.85 -8.75
CA PHE A 149 62.09 -25.82 -9.73
C PHE A 149 61.46 -27.23 -9.70
N SER A 150 60.65 -27.55 -8.68
CA SER A 150 59.95 -28.84 -8.54
C SER A 150 58.44 -28.75 -8.78
N PHE A 151 57.92 -27.60 -9.25
CA PHE A 151 56.48 -27.38 -9.46
C PHE A 151 56.21 -26.80 -10.85
N GLU A 152 55.09 -27.20 -11.45
CA GLU A 152 54.56 -26.66 -12.70
C GLU A 152 53.36 -25.77 -12.41
N ALA A 153 53.24 -24.63 -13.11
CA ALA A 153 52.09 -23.75 -12.97
C ALA A 153 50.84 -24.42 -13.56
N GLY A 154 49.80 -24.62 -12.76
CA GLY A 154 48.52 -25.13 -13.22
C GLY A 154 47.81 -24.16 -14.16
N THR A 155 47.02 -24.66 -15.11
CA THR A 155 46.21 -23.82 -15.99
C THR A 155 45.16 -23.08 -15.16
N ALA A 156 45.20 -21.75 -15.15
CA ALA A 156 44.16 -20.96 -14.54
C ALA A 156 42.84 -21.13 -15.31
N ARG A 157 41.75 -21.40 -14.59
CA ARG A 157 40.41 -21.56 -15.15
C ARG A 157 39.51 -20.53 -14.50
N LEU A 158 38.82 -19.75 -15.33
CA LEU A 158 37.69 -18.94 -14.88
C LEU A 158 36.53 -19.93 -14.66
N ALA A 159 35.93 -19.90 -13.47
CA ALA A 159 34.79 -20.74 -13.11
C ALA A 159 33.49 -20.17 -13.69
#